data_AF-A3V6B7-F1
#
_entry.id   AF-A3V6B7-F1
#
_cell.length_a   1.000
_cell.length_b   1.000
_cell.length_c   1.000
_cell.angle_alpha   90.00
_cell.angle_beta   90.00
_cell.angle_gamma   90.00
#
_symmetry.space_group_name_H-M   'P 1'
#
loop_
_entity.id
_entity.type
_entity.pdbx_description
1 polymer ?
#
loop_
_entity_poly.entity_id
_entity_poly.type
_entity_poly.pdbx_seq_one_letter_code
_entity_poly.pdbx_strand_id
1 'polypeptide(L)'
;MVVLVTLGTVSAGLASRELSAAFVDPDENGSAVVFWTVPPVVLPVSSGSRHQRRLLSSCLFLLTAQQFSFQAAEVQQETTANCAMQARHARASGLELSEIYAVLAFEHLAAGDLVGVDRMLRHSVTLAPTDLAMIVYRIRIGFLAFSPQELTQNGGLLERELPVLIGSGRGVTVAASLYAQVPDLRPIVDRIADALPALDRQRFLDALRREIRG
;
A
#
# COMPACT_ATOMS: atom_id res chain seq x y z
N MET A 1 -13.08 -17.18 40.36
CA MET A 1 -13.53 -16.01 39.58
C MET A 1 -12.49 -14.88 39.62
N VAL A 2 -11.19 -15.20 39.43
CA VAL A 2 -10.06 -14.24 39.55
C VAL A 2 -9.17 -14.25 38.29
N VAL A 3 -9.20 -15.35 37.51
CA VAL A 3 -8.37 -15.53 36.30
C VAL A 3 -8.92 -14.80 35.07
N LEU A 4 -10.23 -14.55 34.98
CA LEU A 4 -10.82 -13.82 33.84
C LEU A 4 -10.63 -12.30 33.90
N VAL A 5 -10.51 -11.73 35.10
CA VAL A 5 -10.39 -10.27 35.28
C VAL A 5 -8.96 -9.79 34.98
N THR A 6 -7.95 -10.63 35.20
CA THR A 6 -6.54 -10.32 34.88
C THR A 6 -6.22 -10.43 33.39
N LEU A 7 -6.87 -11.33 32.66
CA LEU A 7 -6.75 -11.40 31.19
C LEU A 7 -7.38 -10.19 30.50
N GLY A 8 -8.51 -9.69 30.99
CA GLY A 8 -9.17 -8.48 30.45
C GLY A 8 -8.33 -7.21 30.64
N THR A 9 -7.68 -7.04 31.79
CA THR A 9 -6.86 -5.86 32.09
C THR A 9 -5.50 -5.89 31.40
N VAL A 10 -4.89 -7.06 31.20
CA VAL A 10 -3.64 -7.19 30.41
C VAL A 10 -3.92 -6.95 28.92
N SER A 11 -5.04 -7.47 28.40
CA SER A 11 -5.45 -7.25 27.00
C SER A 11 -5.81 -5.79 26.72
N ALA A 12 -6.54 -5.15 27.64
CA ALA A 12 -6.88 -3.73 27.55
C ALA A 12 -5.67 -2.83 27.79
N GLY A 13 -4.70 -3.23 28.63
CA GLY A 13 -3.45 -2.50 28.85
C GLY A 13 -2.50 -2.56 27.66
N LEU A 14 -2.41 -3.70 26.98
CA LEU A 14 -1.67 -3.86 25.71
C LEU A 14 -2.36 -3.11 24.57
N ALA A 15 -3.68 -3.28 24.42
CA ALA A 15 -4.44 -2.54 23.42
C ALA A 15 -4.40 -1.02 23.67
N SER A 16 -4.47 -0.57 24.93
CA SER A 16 -4.36 0.84 25.32
C SER A 16 -2.96 1.38 25.08
N ARG A 17 -1.88 0.63 25.37
CA ARG A 17 -0.50 1.04 25.04
C ARG A 17 -0.22 1.04 23.53
N GLU A 18 -0.79 0.12 22.77
CA GLU A 18 -0.67 0.11 21.30
C GLU A 18 -1.61 1.14 20.63
N LEU A 19 -2.73 1.50 21.26
CA LEU A 19 -3.57 2.65 20.88
C LEU A 19 -2.88 3.97 21.24
N SER A 20 -2.20 4.05 22.39
CA SER A 20 -1.40 5.22 22.81
C SER A 20 -0.24 5.48 21.86
N ALA A 21 0.17 4.46 21.10
CA ALA A 21 1.22 4.56 20.08
C ALA A 21 0.69 5.02 18.71
N ALA A 22 -0.61 5.27 18.59
CA ALA A 22 -1.29 5.58 17.34
C ALA A 22 -2.32 6.71 17.53
N PHE A 23 -1.86 7.92 17.87
CA PHE A 23 -2.68 9.11 17.75
C PHE A 23 -1.95 10.20 16.96
N VAL A 24 -2.60 10.67 15.91
CA VAL A 24 -2.19 11.75 15.02
C VAL A 24 -2.93 12.99 15.46
N ASP A 25 -2.23 14.05 15.84
CA ASP A 25 -2.79 15.40 15.91
C ASP A 25 -1.70 16.39 15.44
N PRO A 26 -2.01 17.40 14.62
CA PRO A 26 -1.03 18.41 14.25
C PRO A 26 -0.69 19.28 15.47
N ASP A 27 0.60 19.56 15.68
CA ASP A 27 1.03 20.62 16.60
C ASP A 27 0.67 22.01 16.03
N GLU A 28 0.49 22.99 16.92
CA GLU A 28 0.06 24.37 16.67
C GLU A 28 0.95 25.13 15.67
N ASN A 29 2.14 24.60 15.34
CA ASN A 29 3.10 25.19 14.39
C ASN A 29 3.23 24.45 13.04
N GLY A 30 2.48 23.37 12.79
CA GLY A 30 2.49 22.67 11.50
C GLY A 30 3.79 21.92 11.15
N SER A 31 4.73 21.77 12.09
CA SER A 31 5.91 20.90 11.94
C SER A 31 5.53 19.44 12.23
N ALA A 32 5.97 18.54 11.35
CA ALA A 32 5.59 17.13 11.31
C ALA A 32 5.72 16.40 12.65
N VAL A 33 4.70 15.59 12.98
CA VAL A 33 4.73 14.69 14.13
C VAL A 33 5.47 13.41 13.74
N VAL A 34 6.60 13.20 14.41
CA VAL A 34 7.44 12.01 14.33
C VAL A 34 6.75 10.86 15.05
N PHE A 35 6.36 9.81 14.32
CA PHE A 35 6.02 8.56 14.99
C PHE A 35 7.30 7.85 15.40
N TRP A 36 7.35 7.55 16.70
CA TRP A 36 8.39 6.82 17.44
C TRP A 36 9.60 7.66 17.86
N THR A 37 9.39 8.63 18.74
CA THR A 37 10.49 9.12 19.58
C THR A 37 11.01 7.96 20.43
N VAL A 38 12.25 7.57 20.15
CA VAL A 38 13.12 6.62 20.88
C VAL A 38 13.12 5.16 20.34
N PRO A 39 14.01 4.86 19.37
CA PRO A 39 14.71 3.58 19.34
C PRO A 39 15.47 3.38 20.67
N PRO A 40 15.45 2.20 21.33
CA PRO A 40 14.97 0.91 20.86
C PRO A 40 13.86 0.38 21.76
N VAL A 41 12.60 0.70 21.49
CA VAL A 41 11.53 -0.13 22.06
C VAL A 41 11.53 -1.43 21.27
N VAL A 42 12.13 -2.48 21.85
CA VAL A 42 11.92 -3.87 21.45
C VAL A 42 10.46 -4.18 21.77
N LEU A 43 9.56 -3.84 20.84
CA LEU A 43 8.16 -4.19 20.98
C LEU A 43 8.06 -5.72 20.88
N PRO A 44 7.51 -6.41 21.90
CA PRO A 44 7.28 -7.83 21.79
C PRO A 44 6.25 -8.08 20.68
N VAL A 45 6.58 -9.01 19.78
CA VAL A 45 5.70 -9.57 18.76
C VAL A 45 4.59 -10.37 19.44
N SER A 46 3.60 -9.68 20.01
CA SER A 46 2.34 -10.30 20.44
C SER A 46 1.12 -9.68 19.78
N SER A 47 1.30 -8.60 19.02
CA SER A 47 0.24 -8.08 18.18
C SER A 47 0.14 -8.98 16.93
N GLY A 48 -0.81 -9.92 16.96
CA GLY A 48 -0.97 -10.93 15.92
C GLY A 48 -1.04 -10.35 14.49
N SER A 49 -0.91 -11.19 13.48
CA SER A 49 -0.79 -10.80 12.06
C SER A 49 -1.74 -9.69 11.58
N ARG A 50 -2.95 -9.61 12.13
CA ARG A 50 -3.92 -8.53 11.86
C ARG A 50 -3.47 -7.14 12.27
N HIS A 51 -2.81 -7.00 13.42
CA HIS A 51 -2.33 -5.69 13.88
C HIS A 51 -1.17 -5.20 13.01
N GLN A 52 -0.19 -6.08 12.77
CA GLN A 52 0.93 -5.80 11.86
C GLN A 52 0.44 -5.43 10.46
N ARG A 53 -0.56 -6.14 9.94
CA ARG A 53 -1.21 -5.80 8.68
C ARG A 53 -1.80 -4.40 8.67
N ARG A 54 -2.53 -4.01 9.73
CA ARG A 54 -3.11 -2.66 9.85
C ARG A 54 -2.02 -1.60 9.90
N LEU A 55 -0.99 -1.80 10.72
CA LEU A 55 0.14 -0.88 10.84
C LEU A 55 0.82 -0.66 9.48
N LEU A 56 1.15 -1.73 8.77
CA LEU A 56 1.80 -1.64 7.46
C LEU A 56 0.87 -1.05 6.39
N SER A 57 -0.44 -1.31 6.46
CA SER A 57 -1.43 -0.65 5.60
C SER A 57 -1.49 0.86 5.84
N SER A 58 -1.39 1.30 7.10
CA SER A 58 -1.31 2.73 7.44
C SER A 58 -0.01 3.35 6.91
N CYS A 59 1.11 2.63 7.00
CA CYS A 59 2.37 3.04 6.36
C CYS A 59 2.19 3.23 4.85
N LEU A 60 1.58 2.27 4.14
CA LEU A 60 1.32 2.39 2.70
C LEU A 60 0.38 3.54 2.37
N PHE A 61 -0.65 3.78 3.20
CA PHE A 61 -1.53 4.92 3.05
C PHE A 61 -0.75 6.24 3.10
N LEU A 62 0.12 6.41 4.11
CA LEU A 62 0.95 7.60 4.26
C LEU A 62 1.94 7.76 3.11
N LEU A 63 2.70 6.71 2.80
CA LEU A 63 3.78 6.74 1.79
C LEU A 63 3.25 6.93 0.36
N THR A 64 2.03 6.46 0.06
CA THR A 64 1.39 6.64 -1.25
C THR A 64 0.49 7.87 -1.34
N ALA A 65 0.33 8.63 -0.25
CA ALA A 65 -0.50 9.82 -0.27
C ALA A 65 0.17 10.93 -1.08
N GLN A 66 -0.57 11.60 -1.96
CA GLN A 66 -0.04 12.72 -2.76
C GLN A 66 0.56 13.81 -1.86
N GLN A 67 -0.06 14.10 -0.72
CA GLN A 67 0.42 15.09 0.25
C GLN A 67 1.79 14.78 0.85
N PHE A 68 2.21 13.51 0.84
CA PHE A 68 3.52 13.11 1.35
C PHE A 68 4.65 13.64 0.46
N SER A 69 4.42 13.74 -0.86
CA SER A 69 5.40 14.29 -1.81
C SER A 69 5.73 15.78 -1.58
N PHE A 70 4.87 16.51 -0.87
CA PHE A 70 5.08 17.92 -0.52
C PHE A 70 5.74 18.13 0.85
N GLN A 71 5.98 17.06 1.62
CA GLN A 71 6.67 17.15 2.90
C GLN A 71 8.16 17.48 2.69
N ALA A 72 8.82 18.02 3.73
CA ALA A 72 10.26 18.23 3.70
C ALA A 72 11.00 16.90 3.49
N ALA A 73 12.15 16.94 2.80
CA ALA A 73 12.92 15.74 2.46
C ALA A 73 13.31 14.92 3.70
N GLU A 74 13.64 15.59 4.80
CA GLU A 74 13.97 14.94 6.08
C GLU A 74 12.77 14.14 6.62
N VAL A 75 11.58 14.74 6.61
CA VAL A 75 10.33 14.08 7.06
C VAL A 75 10.01 12.88 6.17
N GLN A 76 10.21 12.99 4.86
CA GLN A 76 10.01 11.89 3.92
C GLN A 76 10.97 10.72 4.21
N GLN A 77 12.24 11.03 4.45
CA GLN A 77 13.27 10.03 4.75
C GLN A 77 13.00 9.32 6.07
N GLU A 78 12.71 10.07 7.15
CA GLU A 78 12.42 9.50 8.46
C GLU A 78 11.17 8.63 8.44
N THR A 79 10.09 9.10 7.80
CA THR A 79 8.84 8.33 7.68
C THR A 79 9.06 7.03 6.93
N THR A 80 9.80 7.09 5.81
CA THR A 80 10.12 5.90 5.01
C THR A 80 10.97 4.91 5.81
N ALA A 81 12.00 5.39 6.51
CA ALA A 81 12.87 4.57 7.34
C ALA A 81 12.11 3.89 8.49
N ASN A 82 11.20 4.62 9.15
CA ASN A 82 10.37 4.09 10.23
C ASN A 82 9.43 2.98 9.72
N CYS A 83 8.74 3.22 8.60
CA CYS A 83 7.90 2.20 7.99
C CYS A 83 8.69 0.97 7.54
N ALA A 84 9.86 1.16 6.94
CA ALA A 84 10.73 0.07 6.52
C ALA A 84 11.25 -0.76 7.71
N MET A 85 11.60 -0.11 8.83
CA MET A 85 11.97 -0.79 10.07
C MET A 85 10.87 -1.74 10.55
N GLN A 86 9.61 -1.28 10.54
CA GLN A 86 8.47 -2.12 10.91
C GLN A 86 8.26 -3.29 9.95
N ALA A 87 8.37 -3.05 8.65
CA ALA A 87 8.27 -4.12 7.64
C ALA A 87 9.35 -5.18 7.82
N ARG A 88 10.61 -4.77 8.05
CA ARG A 88 11.73 -5.69 8.33
C ARG A 88 11.51 -6.48 9.62
N HIS A 89 11.03 -5.83 10.67
CA HIS A 89 10.75 -6.48 11.94
C HIS A 89 9.63 -7.52 11.80
N ALA A 90 8.53 -7.18 11.13
CA ALA A 90 7.44 -8.11 10.83
C ALA A 90 7.94 -9.33 10.02
N ARG A 91 8.79 -9.09 9.01
CA ARG A 91 9.41 -10.16 8.21
C ARG A 91 10.34 -11.06 9.04
N ALA A 92 11.21 -10.47 9.86
CA ALA A 92 12.13 -11.21 10.73
C ALA A 92 11.39 -12.07 11.77
N SER A 93 10.16 -11.68 12.11
CA SER A 93 9.26 -12.43 12.99
C SER A 93 8.54 -13.59 12.29
N GLY A 94 8.82 -13.83 11.00
CA GLY A 94 8.24 -14.91 10.21
C GLY A 94 6.86 -14.60 9.60
N LEU A 95 6.43 -13.33 9.60
CA LEU A 95 5.19 -12.94 8.92
C LEU A 95 5.39 -12.82 7.40
N GLU A 96 4.47 -13.42 6.65
CA GLU A 96 4.42 -13.37 5.19
C GLU A 96 3.20 -12.55 4.76
N LEU A 97 3.33 -11.21 4.77
CA LEU A 97 2.26 -10.28 4.42
C LEU A 97 2.63 -9.48 3.17
N SER A 98 1.67 -9.26 2.29
CA SER A 98 1.85 -8.47 1.05
C SER A 98 2.29 -7.03 1.34
N GLU A 99 1.80 -6.45 2.44
CA GLU A 99 2.11 -5.11 2.91
C GLU A 99 3.58 -4.94 3.29
N ILE A 100 4.23 -5.98 3.84
CA ILE A 100 5.66 -5.95 4.18
C ILE A 100 6.46 -5.62 2.93
N TYR A 101 6.23 -6.37 1.85
CA TYR A 101 6.99 -6.23 0.62
C TYR A 101 6.63 -4.92 -0.11
N ALA A 102 5.38 -4.47 -0.07
CA ALA A 102 5.03 -3.16 -0.62
C ALA A 102 5.71 -2.00 0.13
N VAL A 103 5.85 -2.07 1.46
CA VAL A 103 6.59 -1.05 2.23
C VAL A 103 8.09 -1.12 1.94
N LEU A 104 8.66 -2.32 1.82
CA LEU A 104 10.07 -2.46 1.43
C LEU A 104 10.33 -1.97 0.00
N ALA A 105 9.34 -2.00 -0.90
CA ALA A 105 9.46 -1.38 -2.21
C ALA A 105 9.68 0.15 -2.10
N PHE A 106 9.04 0.84 -1.15
CA PHE A 106 9.30 2.26 -0.90
C PHE A 106 10.71 2.54 -0.38
N GLU A 107 11.23 1.65 0.46
CA GLU A 107 12.62 1.75 0.93
C GLU A 107 13.61 1.67 -0.25
N HIS A 108 13.42 0.68 -1.13
CA HIS A 108 14.25 0.56 -2.34
C HIS A 108 14.08 1.77 -3.26
N LEU A 109 12.86 2.29 -3.40
CA LEU A 109 12.57 3.49 -4.19
C LEU A 109 13.33 4.72 -3.63
N ALA A 110 13.30 4.92 -2.31
CA ALA A 110 14.03 6.00 -1.66
C ALA A 110 15.56 5.89 -1.83
N ALA A 111 16.07 4.66 -2.00
CA ALA A 111 17.47 4.39 -2.30
C ALA A 111 17.81 4.44 -3.80
N GLY A 112 16.83 4.68 -4.69
CA GLY A 112 17.00 4.63 -6.15
C GLY A 112 17.22 3.22 -6.72
N ASP A 113 16.96 2.16 -5.95
CA ASP A 113 17.11 0.77 -6.37
C ASP A 113 15.84 0.23 -7.06
N LEU A 114 15.64 0.61 -8.32
CA LEU A 114 14.46 0.21 -9.11
C LEU A 114 14.34 -1.31 -9.30
N VAL A 115 15.47 -2.03 -9.32
CA VAL A 115 15.47 -3.51 -9.40
C VAL A 115 14.93 -4.10 -8.09
N GLY A 116 15.32 -3.51 -6.95
CA GLY A 116 14.75 -3.83 -5.64
C GLY A 116 13.25 -3.55 -5.57
N VAL A 117 12.80 -2.41 -6.11
CA VAL A 117 11.36 -2.06 -6.18
C VAL A 117 10.58 -3.14 -6.93
N ASP A 118 10.97 -3.48 -8.16
CA ASP A 118 10.27 -4.49 -8.98
C ASP A 118 10.23 -5.85 -8.26
N ARG A 119 11.35 -6.29 -7.67
CA ARG A 119 11.41 -7.54 -6.91
C ARG A 119 10.42 -7.57 -5.75
N MET A 120 10.37 -6.49 -4.96
CA MET A 120 9.49 -6.39 -3.81
C MET A 120 8.01 -6.33 -4.22
N LEU A 121 7.68 -5.56 -5.27
CA LEU A 121 6.32 -5.50 -5.80
C LEU A 121 5.86 -6.86 -6.33
N ARG A 122 6.71 -7.60 -7.05
CA ARG A 122 6.39 -8.97 -7.51
C ARG A 122 6.08 -9.91 -6.36
N HIS A 123 6.86 -9.85 -5.29
CA HIS A 123 6.61 -10.67 -4.11
C HIS A 123 5.29 -10.28 -3.41
N SER A 124 5.02 -8.98 -3.32
CA SER A 124 3.75 -8.46 -2.79
C SER A 124 2.54 -8.93 -3.63
N VAL A 125 2.66 -8.98 -4.96
CA VAL A 125 1.64 -9.55 -5.86
C VAL A 125 1.41 -11.03 -5.55
N THR A 126 2.47 -11.83 -5.39
CA THR A 126 2.35 -13.27 -5.11
C THR A 126 1.58 -13.54 -3.82
N LEU A 127 1.78 -12.72 -2.78
CA LEU A 127 1.12 -12.90 -1.48
C LEU A 127 -0.33 -12.41 -1.43
N ALA A 128 -0.69 -11.40 -2.24
CA ALA A 128 -2.05 -10.89 -2.31
C ALA A 128 -2.44 -10.48 -3.74
N PRO A 129 -2.68 -11.47 -4.63
CA PRO A 129 -2.94 -11.22 -6.05
C PRO A 129 -4.34 -10.64 -6.31
N THR A 130 -5.30 -10.87 -5.40
CA THR A 130 -6.70 -10.45 -5.56
C THR A 130 -7.15 -9.39 -4.56
N ASP A 131 -6.25 -8.93 -3.70
CA ASP A 131 -6.56 -7.91 -2.69
C ASP A 131 -6.56 -6.51 -3.32
N LEU A 132 -7.76 -6.01 -3.64
CA LEU A 132 -7.94 -4.74 -4.34
C LEU A 132 -7.23 -3.55 -3.68
N ALA A 133 -7.16 -3.50 -2.33
CA ALA A 133 -6.48 -2.41 -1.65
C ALA A 133 -4.97 -2.46 -1.91
N MET A 134 -4.39 -3.66 -1.86
CA MET A 134 -2.98 -3.86 -2.18
C MET A 134 -2.66 -3.61 -3.66
N ILE A 135 -3.55 -3.99 -4.58
CA ILE A 135 -3.39 -3.66 -5.99
C ILE A 135 -3.21 -2.14 -6.17
N VAL A 136 -4.07 -1.34 -5.54
CA VAL A 136 -4.00 0.12 -5.62
C VAL A 136 -2.67 0.65 -5.07
N TYR A 137 -2.21 0.15 -3.93
CA TYR A 137 -0.91 0.56 -3.38
C TYR A 137 0.25 0.21 -4.31
N ARG A 138 0.28 -1.01 -4.85
CA ARG A 138 1.35 -1.44 -5.76
C ARG A 138 1.36 -0.63 -7.05
N ILE A 139 0.19 -0.35 -7.63
CA ILE A 139 0.07 0.52 -8.81
C ILE A 139 0.61 1.92 -8.50
N ARG A 140 0.24 2.51 -7.35
CA ARG A 140 0.76 3.83 -6.93
C ARG A 140 2.28 3.83 -6.78
N ILE A 141 2.84 2.81 -6.12
CA ILE A 141 4.31 2.64 -6.02
C ILE A 141 4.93 2.52 -7.42
N GLY A 142 4.29 1.75 -8.31
CA GLY A 142 4.72 1.59 -9.69
C GLY A 142 4.84 2.92 -10.44
N PHE A 143 3.86 3.81 -10.31
CA PHE A 143 3.92 5.14 -10.93
C PHE A 143 4.98 6.07 -10.35
N LEU A 144 5.37 5.86 -9.09
CA LEU A 144 6.47 6.61 -8.49
C LEU A 144 7.84 6.09 -8.94
N ALA A 145 7.93 4.81 -9.30
CA ALA A 145 9.19 4.13 -9.57
C ALA A 145 9.53 3.98 -11.06
N PHE A 146 8.53 3.82 -11.92
CA PHE A 146 8.72 3.39 -13.31
C PHE A 146 8.01 4.30 -14.29
N SER A 147 8.56 4.38 -15.50
CA SER A 147 7.92 5.03 -16.63
C SER A 147 6.64 4.29 -17.06
N PRO A 148 5.69 4.96 -17.73
CA PRO A 148 4.52 4.29 -18.31
C PRO A 148 4.90 3.13 -19.23
N GLN A 149 5.99 3.23 -19.99
CA GLN A 149 6.47 2.17 -20.87
C GLN A 149 6.88 0.92 -20.07
N GLU A 150 7.61 1.08 -18.97
CA GLU A 150 8.03 -0.03 -18.11
C GLU A 150 6.86 -0.68 -17.35
N LEU A 151 5.84 0.11 -17.00
CA LEU A 151 4.63 -0.38 -16.34
C LEU A 151 3.74 -1.22 -17.26
N THR A 152 3.75 -0.91 -18.56
CA THR A 152 2.86 -1.49 -19.59
C THR A 152 3.51 -2.55 -20.47
N GLN A 153 4.81 -2.79 -20.33
CA GLN A 153 5.52 -3.86 -21.02
C GLN A 153 4.94 -5.25 -20.68
N ASN A 154 5.19 -6.24 -21.54
CA ASN A 154 4.75 -7.60 -21.30
C ASN A 154 5.36 -8.17 -20.02
N GLY A 155 4.53 -8.72 -19.14
CA GLY A 155 4.89 -9.15 -17.80
C GLY A 155 5.11 -8.01 -16.80
N GLY A 156 4.85 -6.76 -17.19
CA GLY A 156 4.91 -5.57 -16.34
C GLY A 156 3.83 -5.56 -15.26
N LEU A 157 3.92 -4.57 -14.35
CA LEU A 157 3.03 -4.50 -13.19
C LEU A 157 1.55 -4.36 -13.60
N LEU A 158 1.25 -3.47 -14.54
CA LEU A 158 -0.14 -3.17 -14.89
C LEU A 158 -0.83 -4.35 -15.60
N GLU A 159 -0.09 -5.16 -16.36
CA GLU A 159 -0.65 -6.36 -17.00
C GLU A 159 -1.10 -7.40 -15.97
N ARG A 160 -0.46 -7.45 -14.79
CA ARG A 160 -0.84 -8.38 -13.70
C ARG A 160 -2.02 -7.88 -12.88
N GLU A 161 -2.09 -6.57 -12.70
CA GLU A 161 -2.99 -5.93 -11.73
C GLU A 161 -4.32 -5.48 -12.35
N LEU A 162 -4.28 -4.91 -13.56
CA LEU A 162 -5.47 -4.36 -14.21
C LEU A 162 -6.56 -5.40 -14.49
N PRO A 163 -6.27 -6.67 -14.90
CA PRO A 163 -7.33 -7.64 -15.12
C PRO A 163 -8.17 -7.88 -13.88
N VAL A 164 -7.54 -7.92 -12.70
CA VAL A 164 -8.24 -8.10 -11.42
C VAL A 164 -9.05 -6.85 -11.07
N LEU A 165 -8.50 -5.65 -11.26
CA LEU A 165 -9.26 -4.42 -11.04
C LEU A 165 -10.50 -4.34 -11.93
N ILE A 166 -10.34 -4.57 -13.24
CA ILE A 166 -11.43 -4.45 -14.21
C ILE A 166 -12.49 -5.55 -13.99
N GLY A 167 -12.06 -6.79 -13.74
CA GLY A 167 -12.98 -7.89 -13.41
C GLY A 167 -13.68 -7.72 -12.06
N SER A 168 -13.18 -6.83 -11.19
CA SER A 168 -13.80 -6.56 -9.89
C SER A 168 -14.83 -5.43 -9.99
N GLY A 169 -16.01 -5.65 -9.40
CA GLY A 169 -17.07 -4.61 -9.38
C GLY A 169 -16.66 -3.33 -8.64
N ARG A 170 -15.72 -3.39 -7.67
CA ARG A 170 -15.23 -2.22 -6.91
C ARG A 170 -13.98 -1.58 -7.52
N GLY A 171 -13.11 -2.36 -8.15
CA GLY A 171 -11.87 -1.86 -8.76
C GLY A 171 -12.05 -1.30 -10.18
N VAL A 172 -13.18 -1.58 -10.83
CA VAL A 172 -13.47 -1.10 -12.19
C VAL A 172 -13.47 0.42 -12.30
N THR A 173 -13.89 1.13 -11.25
CA THR A 173 -13.84 2.60 -11.20
C THR A 173 -12.41 3.11 -11.11
N VAL A 174 -11.55 2.45 -10.35
CA VAL A 174 -10.11 2.79 -10.29
C VAL A 174 -9.46 2.56 -11.65
N ALA A 175 -9.75 1.44 -12.31
CA ALA A 175 -9.23 1.16 -13.65
C ALA A 175 -9.72 2.20 -14.68
N ALA A 176 -10.99 2.59 -14.62
CA ALA A 176 -11.56 3.63 -15.48
C ALA A 176 -10.91 5.01 -15.22
N SER A 177 -10.66 5.35 -13.96
CA SER A 177 -9.99 6.59 -13.57
C SER A 177 -8.53 6.63 -14.07
N LEU A 178 -7.79 5.51 -13.93
CA LEU A 178 -6.43 5.38 -14.49
C LEU A 178 -6.42 5.57 -16.02
N TYR A 179 -7.41 5.00 -16.72
CA TYR A 179 -7.56 5.17 -18.17
C TYR A 179 -7.79 6.63 -18.58
N ALA A 180 -8.62 7.35 -17.82
CA ALA A 180 -8.95 8.74 -18.09
C ALA A 180 -7.76 9.67 -17.81
N GLN A 181 -7.07 9.46 -16.68
CA GLN A 181 -6.04 10.35 -16.16
C GLN A 181 -4.66 10.14 -16.79
N VAL A 182 -4.34 8.93 -17.28
CA VAL A 182 -3.00 8.60 -17.80
C VAL A 182 -3.11 8.09 -19.24
N PRO A 183 -3.04 8.99 -20.25
CA PRO A 183 -3.23 8.63 -21.66
C PRO A 183 -2.30 7.52 -22.16
N ASP A 184 -1.06 7.48 -21.65
CA ASP A 184 -0.05 6.49 -22.04
C ASP A 184 -0.44 5.05 -21.67
N LEU A 185 -1.40 4.86 -20.77
CA LEU A 185 -1.87 3.54 -20.35
C LEU A 185 -3.02 3.01 -21.20
N ARG A 186 -3.66 3.84 -22.01
CA ARG A 186 -4.83 3.43 -22.80
C ARG A 186 -4.54 2.19 -23.66
N PRO A 187 -3.38 2.06 -24.35
CA PRO A 187 -3.10 0.88 -25.16
C PRO A 187 -3.06 -0.44 -24.36
N ILE A 188 -2.57 -0.43 -23.12
CA ILE A 188 -2.56 -1.66 -22.29
C ILE A 188 -3.95 -1.95 -21.75
N VAL A 189 -4.69 -0.91 -21.33
CA VAL A 189 -6.03 -1.08 -20.78
C VAL A 189 -7.00 -1.55 -21.87
N ASP A 190 -6.91 -1.01 -23.09
CA ASP A 190 -7.71 -1.44 -24.24
C ASP A 190 -7.43 -2.92 -24.55
N ARG A 191 -6.14 -3.31 -24.63
CA ARG A 191 -5.73 -4.70 -24.86
C ARG A 191 -6.26 -5.65 -23.79
N ILE A 192 -6.18 -5.25 -22.51
CA ILE A 192 -6.69 -6.05 -21.40
C ILE A 192 -8.21 -6.12 -21.46
N ALA A 193 -8.90 -5.00 -21.64
CA ALA A 193 -10.35 -4.92 -21.68
C ALA A 193 -10.96 -5.71 -22.84
N ASP A 194 -10.28 -5.75 -23.99
CA ASP A 194 -10.71 -6.53 -25.16
C ASP A 194 -10.57 -8.04 -24.94
N ALA A 195 -9.63 -8.48 -24.09
CA ALA A 195 -9.46 -9.88 -23.72
C ALA A 195 -10.43 -10.35 -22.62
N LEU A 196 -11.17 -9.44 -21.98
CA LEU A 196 -12.09 -9.77 -20.90
C LEU A 196 -13.43 -10.33 -21.41
N PRO A 197 -14.15 -11.08 -20.55
CA PRO A 197 -15.54 -11.46 -20.82
C PRO A 197 -16.42 -10.24 -21.12
N ALA A 198 -17.41 -10.41 -22.02
CA ALA A 198 -18.28 -9.33 -22.49
C ALA A 198 -18.94 -8.54 -21.34
N LEU A 199 -19.33 -9.23 -20.26
CA LEU A 199 -19.93 -8.59 -19.08
C LEU A 199 -18.97 -7.63 -18.37
N ASP A 200 -17.71 -8.03 -18.18
CA ASP A 200 -16.71 -7.22 -17.48
C ASP A 200 -16.22 -6.06 -18.35
N ARG A 201 -16.10 -6.30 -19.67
CA ARG A 201 -15.87 -5.23 -20.65
C ARG A 201 -16.99 -4.19 -20.62
N GLN A 202 -18.26 -4.62 -20.58
CA GLN A 202 -19.39 -3.69 -20.50
C GLN A 202 -19.37 -2.87 -19.19
N ARG A 203 -19.09 -3.51 -18.05
CA ARG A 203 -18.93 -2.83 -16.76
C ARG A 203 -17.82 -1.79 -16.79
N PHE A 204 -16.70 -2.10 -17.43
CA PHE A 204 -15.60 -1.17 -17.63
C PHE A 204 -16.00 0.04 -18.46
N LEU A 205 -16.65 -0.19 -19.61
CA LEU A 205 -17.13 0.89 -20.48
C LEU A 205 -18.15 1.80 -19.76
N ASP A 206 -19.04 1.23 -18.95
CA ASP A 206 -20.01 2.01 -18.18
C ASP A 206 -19.35 2.79 -17.03
N ALA A 207 -18.32 2.24 -16.38
CA ALA A 207 -17.51 2.98 -15.42
C ALA A 207 -16.76 4.14 -16.11
N LEU A 208 -16.14 3.90 -17.26
CA LEU A 208 -15.43 4.90 -18.04
C LEU A 208 -16.35 6.04 -18.51
N ARG A 209 -17.56 5.72 -18.97
CA ARG A 209 -18.56 6.73 -19.34
C ARG A 209 -18.93 7.64 -18.18
N ARG A 210 -19.03 7.10 -16.96
CA ARG A 210 -19.30 7.90 -15.76
C ARG A 210 -18.11 8.80 -15.43
N GLU A 211 -16.91 8.24 -15.42
CA GLU A 211 -15.68 8.99 -15.14
C GLU A 211 -15.46 10.17 -16.10
N ILE A 212 -15.73 9.99 -17.39
CA ILE A 212 -15.59 11.05 -18.41
C ILE A 212 -16.67 12.13 -18.27
N ARG A 213 -17.86 11.80 -17.74
CA ARG A 213 -19.00 12.72 -17.65
C ARG A 213 -19.02 13.57 -16.39
N GLY A 214 -18.30 13.18 -15.34
CA GLY A 214 -18.35 13.83 -14.01
C GLY A 214 -19.50 13.30 -13.18
#